data_AF-A0A947AAA6-F1
#
_entry.id   AF-A0A947AAA6-F1
#
_cell.length_a   1.000
_cell.length_b   1.000
_cell.length_c   1.000
_cell.angle_alpha   90.00
_cell.angle_beta   90.00
_cell.angle_gamma   90.00
#
_symmetry.space_group_name_H-M   'P 1'
#
loop_
_entity.id
_entity.type
_entity.pdbx_description
1 polymer ?
#
loop_
_entity_poly.entity_id
_entity_poly.type
_entity_poly.pdbx_seq_one_letter_code
_entity_poly.pdbx_strand_id
1 'polypeptide(L)' 'MQAIIDHLTETLLLVFIAITFLQSGLDKIVDWKGNLGWLKGHFAKSPFRNLVPQLLLIILLVET' A
#
# COMPACT_ATOMS: atom_id res chain seq x y z
N MET A 1 -18.40 18.13 -14.26
CA MET A 1 -18.26 17.18 -15.38
C MET A 1 -17.22 17.66 -16.38
N GLN A 2 -17.22 18.94 -16.79
CA GLN A 2 -16.15 19.56 -17.58
C GLN A 2 -14.73 19.20 -17.09
N ALA A 3 -14.39 19.49 -15.83
CA ALA A 3 -13.05 19.21 -15.30
C ALA A 3 -12.58 17.74 -15.39
N ILE A 4 -13.51 16.77 -15.35
CA ILE A 4 -13.19 15.34 -15.52
C ILE A 4 -12.93 15.02 -16.99
N ILE A 5 -13.69 15.64 -17.90
CA ILE A 5 -13.53 15.43 -19.34
C ILE A 5 -12.27 16.16 -19.84
N ASP A 6 -11.99 17.34 -19.32
CA ASP A 6 -10.83 18.17 -19.68
C ASP A 6 -9.49 17.58 -19.18
N HIS A 7 -9.53 16.75 -18.14
CA HIS A 7 -8.37 16.06 -17.53
C HIS A 7 -8.62 14.56 -17.37
N LEU A 8 -9.18 13.93 -18.41
CA LEU A 8 -9.67 12.56 -18.32
C LEU A 8 -8.55 11.56 -18.02
N THR A 9 -7.38 11.74 -18.63
CA THR A 9 -6.23 10.84 -18.43
C THR A 9 -5.69 10.94 -17.00
N GLU A 10 -5.50 12.15 -16.49
CA GLU A 10 -5.03 12.39 -15.13
C GLU A 10 -6.05 11.87 -14.11
N THR A 11 -7.35 12.12 -14.35
CA THR A 11 -8.42 11.63 -13.49
C THR A 11 -8.43 10.10 -13.43
N LEU A 12 -8.33 9.43 -14.58
CA LEU A 12 -8.26 7.96 -14.63
C LEU A 12 -7.02 7.42 -13.90
N LEU A 13 -5.87 8.07 -14.07
CA LEU A 13 -4.64 7.67 -13.39
C LEU A 13 -4.77 7.84 -11.87
N LEU A 14 -5.32 8.96 -11.41
CA LEU A 14 -5.55 9.22 -9.99
C LEU A 14 -6.53 8.21 -9.38
N VAL A 15 -7.60 7.87 -10.09
CA VAL A 15 -8.56 6.82 -9.66
C VAL A 15 -7.88 5.47 -9.59
N PHE A 16 -7.08 5.11 -10.58
CA PHE A 16 -6.33 3.85 -10.58
C PHE A 16 -5.37 3.76 -9.38
N ILE A 17 -4.63 4.83 -9.10
CA ILE A 17 -3.73 4.91 -7.95
C ILE A 17 -4.54 4.80 -6.65
N ALA A 18 -5.66 5.52 -6.53
CA ALA A 18 -6.51 5.43 -5.34
C ALA A 18 -7.01 4.00 -5.10
N ILE A 19 -7.47 3.30 -6.14
CA ILE A 19 -7.95 1.92 -6.04
C ILE A 19 -6.82 0.97 -5.62
N THR A 20 -5.63 1.08 -6.23
CA THR A 20 -4.50 0.20 -5.91
C THR A 20 -3.99 0.39 -4.48
N PHE A 21 -3.93 1.62 -3.98
CA PHE A 21 -3.59 1.91 -2.59
C PHE A 21 -4.65 1.38 -1.62
N LEU A 22 -5.94 1.56 -1.92
CA LEU A 22 -7.03 1.01 -1.10
C LEU A 22 -6.99 -0.52 -1.06
N GLN A 23 -6.78 -1.17 -2.20
CA GLN A 23 -6.65 -2.64 -2.28
C GLN A 23 -5.45 -3.13 -1.46
N SER A 24 -4.32 -2.45 -1.56
CA SER A 24 -3.09 -2.72 -0.80
C SER A 24 -3.28 -2.53 0.71
N GLY A 25 -4.05 -1.53 1.14
CA GLY A 25 -4.40 -1.32 2.56
C GLY A 25 -5.33 -2.42 3.09
N LEU A 26 -6.38 -2.76 2.35
CA LEU A 26 -7.31 -3.82 2.71
C LEU A 26 -6.62 -5.20 2.79
N ASP A 27 -5.74 -5.51 1.84
CA ASP A 27 -4.96 -6.75 1.82
C ASP A 27 -4.11 -6.91 3.09
N LYS A 28 -3.46 -5.84 3.55
CA LYS A 28 -2.68 -5.87 4.80
C LYS A 28 -3.53 -6.18 6.03
N ILE A 29 -4.78 -5.71 6.08
CA ILE A 29 -5.70 -5.99 7.20
C ILE A 29 -6.22 -7.42 7.13
N VAL A 30 -6.64 -7.88 5.93
CA VAL A 30 -7.24 -9.20 5.73
C VAL A 30 -6.20 -10.32 5.83
N ASP A 31 -5.01 -10.14 5.24
CA ASP A 31 -3.89 -11.08 5.31
C ASP A 31 -2.64 -10.44 5.92
N TRP A 32 -2.77 -10.03 7.18
CA TRP A 32 -1.66 -9.47 7.95
C TRP A 32 -0.48 -10.45 8.08
N LYS A 33 -0.75 -11.75 8.27
CA LYS A 33 0.28 -12.76 8.51
C LYS A 33 1.07 -13.09 7.25
N GLY A 34 0.41 -13.22 6.10
CA GLY A 34 1.07 -13.43 4.81
C GLY A 34 1.98 -12.25 4.47
N ASN A 35 1.47 -11.02 4.57
CA ASN A 35 2.24 -9.79 4.36
C ASN A 35 3.46 -9.69 5.28
N LEU A 36 3.26 -9.92 6.58
CA LEU A 36 4.35 -9.91 7.55
C LEU A 36 5.40 -10.98 7.26
N GLY A 37 4.98 -12.18 6.83
CA GLY A 37 5.87 -13.28 6.45
C GLY A 37 6.73 -12.93 5.24
N TRP A 38 6.10 -12.43 4.17
CA TRP A 38 6.79 -12.01 2.95
C TRP A 38 7.81 -10.89 3.26
N LEU A 39 7.39 -9.85 3.99
CA LEU A 39 8.25 -8.73 4.34
C LEU A 39 9.41 -9.13 5.25
N LYS A 40 9.19 -10.02 6.22
CA LYS A 40 10.27 -10.55 7.06
C LYS A 40 11.31 -11.30 6.24
N GLY A 41 10.87 -12.06 5.23
CA GLY A 41 11.75 -12.73 4.28
C GLY A 41 12.53 -11.73 3.42
N HIS A 42 11.84 -10.75 2.84
CA HIS A 42 12.43 -9.71 1.99
C HIS A 42 13.50 -8.89 2.73
N PHE A 43 13.21 -8.45 3.96
CA PHE A 43 14.10 -7.61 4.76
C PHE A 43 15.08 -8.39 5.65
N ALA A 44 15.16 -9.72 5.55
CA ALA A 44 15.93 -10.57 6.46
C ALA A 44 17.42 -10.19 6.58
N LYS A 45 18.02 -9.66 5.50
CA LYS A 45 19.43 -9.22 5.43
C LYS A 45 19.61 -7.70 5.50
N SER A 46 18.56 -6.97 5.91
CA SER A 46 18.59 -5.51 6.01
C SER A 46 18.73 -5.05 7.48
N PRO A 47 19.18 -3.80 7.71
CA PRO A 47 19.14 -3.17 9.04
C PRO A 47 17.72 -3.11 9.64
N PHE A 48 16.68 -3.17 8.80
CA PHE A 48 15.28 -3.05 9.20
C PHE A 48 14.61 -4.37 9.60
N ARG A 49 15.34 -5.49 9.60
CA ARG A 49 14.77 -6.84 9.86
C ARG A 49 13.91 -6.96 11.12
N ASN A 50 14.27 -6.25 12.18
CA ASN A 50 13.56 -6.29 13.48
C ASN A 50 12.44 -5.25 13.58
N LEU A 51 12.37 -4.33 12.60
CA LEU A 51 11.38 -3.27 12.52
C LEU A 51 10.24 -3.57 11.53
N VAL A 52 10.32 -4.70 10.81
CA VAL A 52 9.33 -5.08 9.79
C VAL A 52 7.88 -5.02 10.30
N PRO A 53 7.52 -5.56 11.49
CA PRO A 53 6.15 -5.44 12.00
C PRO A 53 5.70 -3.98 12.22
N GLN A 54 6.60 -3.14 12.72
CA GLN A 54 6.33 -1.72 12.98
C GLN A 54 6.21 -0.95 11.68
N LEU A 55 7.08 -1.22 10.70
CA LEU A 55 7.01 -0.63 9.37
C LEU A 55 5.73 -1.01 8.64
N LEU A 56 5.27 -2.26 8.77
CA LEU A 56 3.98 -2.70 8.22
C LEU A 56 2.81 -1.92 8.84
N LEU A 57 2.84 -1.68 10.15
CA LEU A 57 1.83 -0.86 10.85
C LEU A 57 1.87 0.61 10.42
N ILE A 58 3.07 1.20 10.29
CA ILE A 58 3.24 2.58 9.84
C ILE A 58 2.72 2.74 8.42
N ILE A 59 3.08 1.81 7.51
CA ILE A 59 2.58 1.83 6.14
C ILE A 59 1.05 1.73 6.13
N LEU A 60 0.46 0.81 6.90
CA LEU A 60 -0.99 0.72 7.00
C LEU A 60 -1.62 2.07 7.41
N LEU A 61 -1.10 2.74 8.44
CA LEU A 61 -1.66 4.01 8.93
C LEU A 61 -1.41 5.24 8.03
N VAL A 62 -0.38 5.20 7.19
CA VAL A 62 -0.01 6.33 6.31
C VAL A 62 -0.59 6.15 4.90
N GLU A 63 -0.78 4.90 4.46
CA GLU A 63 -1.31 4.57 3.13
C GLU A 63 -2.84 4.65 3.07
N THR A 64 -3.55 4.19 4.13
CA THR A 64 -5.01 4.35 4.27
C THR A 64 -5.36 5.57 5.10
#